data_AF-A0A164F927-F1
#
_entry.id   AF-A0A164F927-F1
#
_cell.length_a   1.000
_cell.length_b   1.000
_cell.length_c   1.000
_cell.angle_alpha   90.00
_cell.angle_beta   90.00
_cell.angle_gamma   90.00
#
_symmetry.space_group_name_H-M   'P 1'
#
loop_
_entity.id
_entity.type
_entity.pdbx_description
1 polymer ?
#
loop_
_entity_poly.entity_id
_entity_poly.type
_entity_poly.pdbx_seq_one_letter_code
_entity_poly.pdbx_strand_id
1 'polypeptide(L)'
;RGDGVQHHYRNGFRIPYSLIIVDTPGFGDTEGIERDQEITSAVKQFFENRNGIQELDAVGFVVQSALARLTSSQTYIFNSVLSIFGKDIGENVRFLVTFADGRQPPVLAAIKIANLPCQMDDEGEPCHQSFNNGVVYASNQVPGDRLSPIEWENAMQNFRLFFAELSKMPIKSLQLTIK
;
A
#
# COMPACT_ATOMS: atom_id res chain seq x y z
N ARG A 1 -3.89 -5.68 -17.45
CA ARG A 1 -4.61 -6.75 -16.72
C ARG A 1 -4.06 -6.71 -15.31
N GLY A 2 -4.84 -6.27 -14.33
CA GLY A 2 -4.45 -6.41 -12.93
C GLY A 2 -4.81 -7.82 -12.49
N ASP A 3 -3.84 -8.59 -12.03
CA ASP A 3 -4.07 -9.92 -11.50
C ASP A 3 -4.40 -9.77 -10.01
N GLY A 4 -5.68 -9.58 -9.70
CA GLY A 4 -6.14 -9.56 -8.31
C GLY A 4 -6.02 -10.95 -7.69
N VAL A 5 -5.30 -11.06 -6.57
CA VAL A 5 -5.19 -12.32 -5.83
C VAL A 5 -6.21 -12.31 -4.70
N GLN A 6 -7.19 -13.21 -4.79
CA GLN A 6 -8.21 -13.41 -3.75
C GLN A 6 -7.90 -14.67 -2.95
N HIS A 7 -7.61 -14.51 -1.66
CA HIS A 7 -7.47 -15.61 -0.72
C HIS A 7 -8.68 -15.65 0.20
N HIS A 8 -9.69 -16.42 -0.20
CA HIS A 8 -10.83 -16.72 0.67
C HIS A 8 -10.41 -17.65 1.80
N TYR A 9 -11.00 -17.44 2.99
CA TYR A 9 -10.83 -18.34 4.12
C TYR A 9 -11.16 -19.80 3.73
N ARG A 10 -10.33 -20.75 4.21
CA ARG A 10 -10.55 -22.19 4.11
C ARG A 10 -10.21 -22.86 5.44
N ASN A 11 -10.91 -23.95 5.77
CA ASN A 11 -10.56 -24.80 6.92
C ASN A 11 -9.08 -25.20 6.84
N GLY A 12 -8.30 -24.87 7.87
CA GLY A 12 -6.84 -25.07 7.92
C GLY A 12 -6.01 -23.79 7.75
N PHE A 13 -6.62 -22.67 7.39
CA PHE A 13 -5.93 -21.36 7.41
C PHE A 13 -5.72 -20.91 8.86
N ARG A 14 -4.56 -20.27 9.11
CA ARG A 14 -4.17 -19.81 10.45
C ARG A 14 -4.92 -18.57 10.94
N ILE A 15 -5.70 -17.94 10.06
CA ILE A 15 -6.45 -16.69 10.33
C ILE A 15 -7.91 -16.87 9.92
N PRO A 16 -8.88 -16.35 10.70
CA PRO A 16 -10.31 -16.57 10.49
C PRO A 16 -10.96 -15.56 9.53
N TYR A 17 -10.21 -14.99 8.59
CA TYR A 17 -10.70 -13.98 7.65
C TYR A 17 -10.18 -14.22 6.23
N SER A 18 -10.88 -13.64 5.25
CA SER A 18 -10.45 -13.62 3.85
C SER A 18 -9.60 -12.38 3.60
N LEU A 19 -8.53 -12.52 2.82
CA LEU A 19 -7.67 -11.41 2.42
C LEU A 19 -7.73 -11.26 0.91
N ILE A 20 -8.06 -10.06 0.44
CA ILE A 20 -8.07 -9.71 -0.97
C ILE A 20 -6.99 -8.66 -1.18
N ILE A 21 -6.03 -8.96 -2.05
CA ILE A 21 -4.99 -8.01 -2.46
C ILE A 21 -5.19 -7.73 -3.94
N VAL A 22 -5.43 -6.47 -4.25
CA VAL A 22 -5.53 -5.98 -5.63
C VAL A 22 -4.20 -5.34 -5.97
N ASP A 23 -3.38 -6.06 -6.73
CA ASP A 23 -2.15 -5.50 -7.28
C ASP A 23 -2.46 -4.76 -8.60
N THR A 24 -1.90 -3.56 -8.75
CA THR A 24 -2.15 -2.69 -9.91
C THR A 24 -0.88 -2.54 -10.73
N PRO A 25 -0.98 -2.40 -12.07
CA PRO A 25 0.16 -2.02 -12.89
C PRO A 25 0.86 -0.76 -12.34
N GLY A 26 2.18 -0.68 -12.53
CA GLY A 26 2.97 0.46 -12.06
C GLY A 26 2.55 1.77 -12.72
N PHE A 27 2.33 2.80 -11.90
CA PHE A 27 2.15 4.18 -12.34
C PHE A 27 3.51 4.86 -12.54
N GLY A 28 3.60 5.80 -13.48
CA GLY A 28 4.82 6.56 -13.73
C GLY A 28 5.91 5.78 -14.47
N ASP A 29 5.53 4.78 -15.25
CA ASP A 29 6.42 4.12 -16.21
C ASP A 29 6.77 5.08 -17.37
N THR A 30 7.74 4.70 -18.20
CA THR A 30 8.22 5.43 -19.37
C THR A 30 7.14 5.74 -20.42
N GLU A 31 5.97 5.14 -20.31
CA GLU A 31 4.79 5.31 -21.18
C GLU A 31 4.01 6.63 -20.90
N GLY A 32 4.31 7.33 -19.81
CA GLY A 32 3.81 8.70 -19.56
C GLY A 32 2.37 8.81 -19.07
N ILE A 33 1.85 10.06 -19.08
CA ILE A 33 0.57 10.43 -18.44
C ILE A 33 -0.63 9.72 -19.05
N GLU A 34 -0.63 9.46 -20.36
CA GLU A 34 -1.75 8.75 -21.03
C GLU A 34 -1.92 7.35 -20.45
N ARG A 35 -0.81 6.66 -20.20
CA ARG A 35 -0.84 5.33 -19.56
C ARG A 35 -1.36 5.40 -18.13
N ASP A 36 -0.92 6.38 -17.36
CA ASP A 36 -1.41 6.59 -16.00
C ASP A 36 -2.93 6.83 -15.96
N GLN A 37 -3.47 7.54 -16.96
CA GLN A 37 -4.92 7.74 -17.11
C GLN A 37 -5.66 6.45 -17.47
N GLU A 38 -5.08 5.61 -18.33
CA GLU A 38 -5.63 4.29 -18.64
C GLU A 38 -5.65 3.38 -17.40
N ILE A 39 -4.56 3.35 -16.63
CA ILE A 39 -4.47 2.57 -15.39
C ILE A 39 -5.50 3.08 -14.38
N THR A 40 -5.58 4.40 -14.17
CA THR A 40 -6.57 5.03 -13.29
C THR A 40 -8.00 4.65 -13.70
N SER A 41 -8.29 4.71 -15.01
CA SER A 41 -9.62 4.37 -15.55
C SER A 41 -9.95 2.87 -15.37
N ALA A 42 -8.98 1.99 -15.55
CA ALA A 42 -9.15 0.55 -15.32
C ALA A 42 -9.39 0.23 -13.84
N VAL A 43 -8.64 0.86 -12.93
CA VAL A 43 -8.84 0.71 -11.47
C VAL A 43 -10.21 1.23 -11.08
N LYS A 44 -10.64 2.38 -11.62
CA LYS A 44 -11.97 2.92 -11.38
C LYS A 44 -13.08 1.97 -11.85
N GLN A 45 -13.01 1.46 -13.09
CA GLN A 45 -13.99 0.50 -13.60
C GLN A 45 -14.03 -0.79 -12.78
N PHE A 46 -12.88 -1.25 -12.27
CA PHE A 46 -12.78 -2.42 -11.43
C PHE A 46 -13.59 -2.26 -10.12
N PHE A 47 -13.54 -1.07 -9.50
CA PHE A 47 -14.29 -0.77 -8.28
C PHE A 47 -15.75 -0.35 -8.51
N GLU A 48 -16.09 0.20 -9.68
CA GLU A 48 -17.48 0.53 -10.05
C GLU A 48 -18.32 -0.72 -10.42
N ASN A 49 -17.69 -1.87 -10.63
CA ASN A 49 -18.39 -3.11 -10.93
C ASN A 49 -19.20 -3.56 -9.71
N ARG A 50 -20.54 -3.50 -9.80
CA ARG A 50 -21.49 -3.90 -8.74
C ARG A 50 -21.41 -5.37 -8.33
N ASN A 51 -20.84 -6.23 -9.18
CA ASN A 51 -20.59 -7.64 -8.87
C ASN A 51 -19.15 -7.88 -8.41
N GLY A 52 -18.34 -6.83 -8.28
CA GLY A 52 -16.95 -6.86 -7.85
C GLY A 52 -16.77 -6.48 -6.39
N ILE A 53 -15.60 -5.94 -6.06
CA ILE A 53 -15.26 -5.48 -4.70
C ILE A 53 -16.07 -4.22 -4.37
N GLN A 54 -16.86 -4.27 -3.30
CA GLN A 54 -17.75 -3.16 -2.90
C GLN A 54 -17.21 -2.35 -1.72
N GLU A 55 -16.21 -2.88 -1.02
CA GLU A 55 -15.69 -2.34 0.22
C GLU A 55 -14.16 -2.46 0.22
N LEU A 56 -13.49 -1.50 0.87
CA LEU A 56 -12.05 -1.54 1.09
C LEU A 56 -11.73 -1.24 2.56
N ASP A 57 -10.69 -1.90 3.06
CA ASP A 57 -10.10 -1.58 4.36
C ASP A 57 -8.94 -0.61 4.23
N ALA A 58 -8.14 -0.70 3.15
CA ALA A 58 -6.98 0.17 2.95
C ALA A 58 -6.61 0.39 1.48
N VAL A 59 -5.99 1.54 1.21
CA VAL A 59 -5.26 1.83 -0.03
C VAL A 59 -3.79 1.94 0.30
N GLY A 60 -2.99 0.99 -0.19
CA GLY A 60 -1.54 0.96 0.02
C GLY A 60 -0.79 1.66 -1.10
N PHE A 61 -0.02 2.70 -0.77
CA PHE A 61 0.93 3.29 -1.70
C PHE A 61 2.35 2.84 -1.40
N VAL A 62 3.02 2.23 -2.38
CA VAL A 62 4.40 1.79 -2.25
C VAL A 62 5.35 2.95 -2.57
N VAL A 63 6.25 3.28 -1.63
CA VAL A 63 7.22 4.37 -1.78
C VAL A 63 8.60 3.95 -1.29
N GLN A 64 9.66 4.50 -1.90
CA GLN A 64 11.02 4.25 -1.42
C GLN A 64 11.37 5.19 -0.26
N SER A 65 11.97 4.64 0.79
CA SER A 65 12.37 5.38 2.01
C SER A 65 13.21 6.63 1.71
N ALA A 66 14.18 6.50 0.79
CA ALA A 66 15.19 7.53 0.50
C ALA A 66 14.65 8.78 -0.24
N LEU A 67 13.38 8.80 -0.64
CA LEU A 67 12.80 9.93 -1.36
C LEU A 67 12.66 11.16 -0.45
N ALA A 68 13.62 12.08 -0.51
CA ALA A 68 13.58 13.31 0.28
C ALA A 68 12.50 14.31 -0.19
N ARG A 69 12.02 14.19 -1.43
CA ARG A 69 10.94 14.99 -2.03
C ARG A 69 10.17 14.15 -3.03
N LEU A 70 8.85 14.32 -3.07
CA LEU A 70 8.03 13.77 -4.14
C LEU A 70 8.19 14.61 -5.40
N THR A 71 8.35 13.96 -6.55
CA THR A 71 8.33 14.65 -7.85
C THR A 71 6.91 15.09 -8.18
N SER A 72 6.76 16.06 -9.09
CA SER A 72 5.44 16.47 -9.59
C SER A 72 4.66 15.29 -10.17
N SER A 73 5.34 14.37 -10.84
CA SER A 73 4.74 13.15 -11.38
C SER A 73 4.25 12.21 -10.29
N GLN A 74 5.05 11.99 -9.22
CA GLN A 74 4.60 11.18 -8.09
C GLN A 74 3.37 11.80 -7.42
N THR A 75 3.40 13.10 -7.12
CA THR A 75 2.26 13.81 -6.55
C THR A 75 1.01 13.74 -7.45
N TYR A 76 1.19 13.83 -8.78
CA TYR A 76 0.11 13.63 -9.74
C TYR A 76 -0.48 12.21 -9.65
N ILE A 77 0.35 11.18 -9.57
CA ILE A 77 -0.07 9.78 -9.46
C ILE A 77 -0.89 9.56 -8.17
N PHE A 78 -0.40 10.03 -7.03
CA PHE A 78 -1.12 9.93 -5.76
C PHE A 78 -2.51 10.56 -5.87
N ASN A 79 -2.59 11.79 -6.36
CA ASN A 79 -3.86 12.50 -6.50
C ASN A 79 -4.79 11.83 -7.51
N SER A 80 -4.25 11.28 -8.59
CA SER A 80 -5.03 10.57 -9.62
C SER A 80 -5.67 9.30 -9.06
N VAL A 81 -4.91 8.48 -8.33
CA VAL A 81 -5.43 7.27 -7.66
C VAL A 81 -6.43 7.64 -6.58
N LEU A 82 -6.12 8.63 -5.73
CA LEU A 82 -7.03 9.07 -4.66
C LEU A 82 -8.35 9.65 -5.21
N SER A 83 -8.33 10.25 -6.40
CA SER A 83 -9.53 10.79 -7.05
C SER A 83 -10.57 9.74 -7.43
N ILE A 84 -10.20 8.46 -7.45
CA ILE A 84 -11.11 7.33 -7.69
C ILE A 84 -12.08 7.16 -6.51
N PHE A 85 -11.64 7.52 -5.29
CA PHE A 85 -12.35 7.24 -4.05
C PHE A 85 -13.08 8.49 -3.50
N GLY A 86 -13.89 8.27 -2.46
CA GLY A 86 -14.51 9.35 -1.70
C GLY A 86 -13.49 10.25 -1.00
N LYS A 87 -13.90 11.47 -0.65
CA LYS A 87 -13.04 12.45 0.06
C LYS A 87 -12.56 11.96 1.43
N ASP A 88 -13.27 11.00 2.00
CA ASP A 88 -13.01 10.37 3.28
C ASP A 88 -12.01 9.20 3.21
N ILE A 89 -11.46 8.89 2.03
CA ILE A 89 -10.50 7.79 1.86
C ILE A 89 -9.18 8.00 2.63
N GLY A 90 -8.86 9.24 3.03
CA GLY A 90 -7.57 9.57 3.65
C GLY A 90 -7.24 8.72 4.87
N GLU A 91 -8.22 8.37 5.71
CA GLU A 91 -7.99 7.52 6.90
C GLU A 91 -7.64 6.07 6.53
N ASN A 92 -7.97 5.63 5.32
CA ASN A 92 -7.67 4.31 4.79
C ASN A 92 -6.36 4.24 4.00
N VAL A 93 -5.71 5.39 3.76
CA VAL A 93 -4.44 5.43 3.05
C VAL A 93 -3.32 4.98 3.97
N ARG A 94 -2.43 4.12 3.44
CA ARG A 94 -1.22 3.64 4.09
C ARG A 94 -0.03 3.76 3.17
N PHE A 95 1.10 4.22 3.69
CA PHE A 95 2.36 4.19 2.97
C PHE A 95 3.14 2.91 3.29
N LEU A 96 3.41 2.11 2.27
CA LEU A 96 4.23 0.91 2.33
C LEU A 96 5.66 1.29 1.90
N VAL A 97 6.55 1.48 2.87
CA VAL A 97 7.87 2.06 2.64
C VAL A 97 8.88 0.95 2.37
N THR A 98 9.45 0.91 1.16
CA THR A 98 10.50 -0.04 0.78
C THR A 98 11.89 0.55 0.97
N PHE A 99 12.91 -0.32 1.04
CA PHE A 99 14.31 0.05 1.30
C PHE A 99 14.45 0.87 2.61
N ALA A 100 13.63 0.51 3.61
CA ALA A 100 13.60 1.18 4.89
C ALA A 100 14.54 0.47 5.86
N ASP A 101 15.78 0.94 5.97
CA ASP A 101 16.84 0.28 6.74
C ASP A 101 16.80 0.64 8.24
N GLY A 102 15.61 0.68 8.84
CA GLY A 102 15.39 0.84 10.28
C GLY A 102 15.54 2.25 10.85
N ARG A 103 15.78 3.26 10.02
CA ARG A 103 15.74 4.69 10.41
C ARG A 103 14.42 5.32 10.00
N GLN A 104 14.05 6.43 10.63
CA GLN A 104 12.87 7.21 10.22
C GLN A 104 12.96 7.52 8.71
N PRO A 105 12.02 7.05 7.88
CA PRO A 105 12.11 7.21 6.44
C PRO A 105 12.01 8.69 6.03
N PRO A 106 12.99 9.24 5.27
CA PRO A 106 12.94 10.61 4.75
C PRO A 106 11.66 10.93 3.96
N VAL A 107 11.07 9.93 3.30
CA VAL A 107 9.83 10.07 2.52
C VAL A 107 8.63 10.56 3.33
N LEU A 108 8.60 10.35 4.66
CA LEU A 108 7.50 10.86 5.49
C LEU A 108 7.46 12.39 5.51
N ALA A 109 8.61 13.05 5.55
CA ALA A 109 8.69 14.50 5.44
C ALA A 109 8.21 14.99 4.06
N ALA A 110 8.56 14.26 2.99
CA ALA A 110 8.11 14.57 1.64
C ALA A 110 6.60 14.46 1.48
N ILE A 111 5.99 13.41 2.05
CA ILE A 111 4.53 13.19 2.07
C ILE A 111 3.82 14.32 2.81
N LYS A 112 4.32 14.72 3.98
CA LYS A 112 3.76 15.86 4.74
C LYS A 112 3.81 17.16 3.96
N ILE A 113 4.95 17.47 3.33
CA ILE A 113 5.11 18.68 2.50
C ILE A 113 4.15 18.68 1.31
N ALA A 114 3.93 17.50 0.70
CA ALA A 114 2.98 17.34 -0.40
C ALA A 114 1.51 17.40 0.05
N ASN A 115 1.25 17.37 1.37
CA ASN A 115 -0.08 17.41 1.98
C ASN A 115 -1.02 16.33 1.40
N LEU A 116 -0.49 15.12 1.23
CA LEU A 116 -1.28 13.99 0.71
C LEU A 116 -2.28 13.50 1.78
N PRO A 117 -3.55 13.22 1.39
CA PRO A 117 -4.51 12.60 2.28
C PRO A 117 -4.00 11.26 2.81
N CYS A 118 -3.76 11.18 4.11
CA CYS A 118 -3.37 9.95 4.79
C CYS A 118 -3.71 10.01 6.27
N GLN A 119 -3.77 8.84 6.91
CA GLN A 119 -3.83 8.78 8.36
C GLN A 119 -2.50 9.27 8.94
N MET A 120 -2.60 10.10 9.97
CA MET A 120 -1.48 10.52 10.80
C MET A 120 -1.51 9.75 12.13
N ASP A 121 -0.35 9.48 12.71
CA ASP A 121 -0.24 8.97 14.07
C ASP A 121 -0.39 10.07 15.12
N ASP A 122 -0.30 9.70 16.40
CA ASP A 122 -0.44 10.62 17.54
C ASP A 122 0.66 11.69 17.57
N GLU A 123 1.80 11.42 16.92
CA GLU A 123 2.91 12.35 16.74
C GLU A 123 2.75 13.26 15.50
N GLY A 124 1.71 13.05 14.69
CA GLY A 124 1.44 13.83 13.48
C GLY A 124 2.29 13.42 12.28
N GLU A 125 2.88 12.22 12.29
CA GLU A 125 3.58 11.63 11.15
C GLU A 125 2.63 10.76 10.30
N PRO A 126 2.84 10.69 8.97
CA PRO A 126 2.07 9.79 8.12
C PRO A 126 2.23 8.34 8.59
N CYS A 127 1.11 7.67 8.84
CA CYS A 127 1.10 6.26 9.17
C CYS A 127 1.74 5.46 8.02
N HIS A 128 2.77 4.69 8.36
CA HIS A 128 3.55 3.95 7.41
C HIS A 128 3.97 2.59 7.97
N GLN A 129 4.27 1.67 7.06
CA GLN A 129 4.82 0.38 7.41
C GLN A 129 6.05 0.11 6.54
N SER A 130 7.16 -0.26 7.14
CA SER A 130 8.30 -0.79 6.39
C SER A 130 7.94 -2.11 5.72
N PHE A 131 8.17 -2.19 4.41
CA PHE A 131 7.77 -3.30 3.55
C PHE A 131 8.97 -3.87 2.79
N ASN A 132 10.04 -4.21 3.54
CA ASN A 132 11.23 -4.83 2.96
C ASN A 132 11.00 -6.33 2.77
N ASN A 133 11.16 -6.82 1.54
CA ASN A 133 10.97 -8.23 1.17
C ASN A 133 12.26 -8.91 0.69
N GLY A 134 13.41 -8.24 0.77
CA GLY A 134 14.70 -8.77 0.26
C GLY A 134 15.05 -10.15 0.82
N VAL A 135 14.76 -10.37 2.10
CA VAL A 135 14.98 -11.64 2.79
C VAL A 135 14.21 -12.83 2.19
N VAL A 136 13.08 -12.60 1.51
CA VAL A 136 12.33 -13.67 0.82
C VAL A 136 13.14 -14.28 -0.32
N TYR A 137 14.06 -13.50 -0.88
CA TYR A 137 14.95 -13.92 -1.97
C TYR A 137 16.34 -14.33 -1.47
N ALA A 138 16.59 -14.29 -0.15
CA ALA A 138 17.86 -14.70 0.41
C ALA A 138 18.05 -16.22 0.24
N SER A 139 19.27 -16.63 -0.13
CA SER A 139 19.62 -18.04 -0.17
C SER A 139 20.00 -18.53 1.23
N ASN A 140 19.27 -19.51 1.74
CA ASN A 140 19.57 -20.17 3.02
C ASN A 140 20.90 -20.95 3.00
N GLN A 141 21.61 -20.97 1.87
CA GLN A 141 22.86 -21.71 1.68
C GLN A 141 24.11 -20.86 1.89
N VAL A 142 23.98 -19.56 2.17
CA VAL A 142 25.14 -18.68 2.40
C VAL A 142 25.73 -18.97 3.79
N PRO A 143 26.90 -19.64 3.90
CA PRO A 143 27.45 -19.98 5.20
C PRO A 143 27.88 -18.71 5.93
N GLY A 144 27.44 -18.54 7.17
CA GLY A 144 27.78 -17.37 7.99
C GLY A 144 26.87 -16.15 7.81
N ASP A 145 25.77 -16.27 7.04
CA ASP A 145 24.75 -15.23 6.99
C ASP A 145 24.04 -15.08 8.35
N ARG A 146 24.23 -13.92 8.97
CA ARG A 146 23.62 -13.54 10.25
C ARG A 146 22.53 -12.48 10.08
N LEU A 147 22.40 -11.90 8.89
CA LEU A 147 21.50 -10.78 8.63
C LEU A 147 20.13 -11.28 8.19
N SER A 148 20.07 -12.26 7.27
CA SER A 148 18.78 -12.76 6.78
C SER A 148 17.84 -13.26 7.89
N PRO A 149 18.29 -14.00 8.93
CA PRO A 149 17.40 -14.37 10.03
C PRO A 149 16.81 -13.17 10.78
N ILE A 150 17.62 -12.13 11.01
CA ILE A 150 17.20 -10.90 11.68
C ILE A 150 16.22 -10.11 10.80
N GLU A 151 16.53 -9.98 9.51
CA GLU A 151 15.65 -9.34 8.54
C GLU A 151 14.30 -10.06 8.42
N TRP A 152 14.30 -11.40 8.47
CA TRP A 152 13.09 -12.21 8.46
C TRP A 152 12.23 -11.95 9.71
N GLU A 153 12.85 -11.95 10.89
CA GLU A 153 12.15 -11.69 12.15
C GLU A 153 11.54 -10.28 12.18
N ASN A 154 12.32 -9.28 11.76
CA ASN A 154 11.86 -7.90 11.63
C ASN A 154 10.71 -7.77 10.61
N ALA A 155 10.84 -8.39 9.44
CA ALA A 155 9.78 -8.40 8.43
C ALA A 155 8.51 -9.04 8.99
N MET A 156 8.62 -10.17 9.68
CA MET A 156 7.47 -10.86 10.25
C MET A 156 6.80 -10.10 11.38
N GLN A 157 7.56 -9.41 12.22
CA GLN A 157 7.02 -8.50 13.22
C GLN A 157 6.27 -7.34 12.55
N ASN A 158 6.86 -6.73 11.53
CA ASN A 158 6.23 -5.66 10.76
C ASN A 158 4.92 -6.11 10.10
N PHE A 159 4.88 -7.28 9.48
CA PHE A 159 3.64 -7.81 8.88
C PHE A 159 2.55 -8.07 9.92
N ARG A 160 2.91 -8.58 11.12
CA ARG A 160 1.94 -8.77 12.20
C ARG A 160 1.33 -7.44 12.65
N LEU A 161 2.14 -6.40 12.80
CA LEU A 161 1.67 -5.07 13.15
C LEU A 161 0.78 -4.50 12.04
N PHE A 162 1.20 -4.62 10.78
CA PHE A 162 0.40 -4.18 9.63
C PHE A 162 -0.99 -4.80 9.62
N PHE A 163 -1.11 -6.12 9.77
CA PHE A 163 -2.42 -6.79 9.79
C PHE A 163 -3.23 -6.47 11.05
N ALA A 164 -2.59 -6.25 12.20
CA ALA A 164 -3.26 -5.80 13.41
C ALA A 164 -3.86 -4.40 13.23
N GLU A 165 -3.14 -3.48 12.60
CA GLU A 165 -3.65 -2.14 12.28
C GLU A 165 -4.72 -2.18 11.20
N LEU A 166 -4.51 -2.96 10.12
CA LEU A 166 -5.50 -3.16 9.06
C LEU A 166 -6.84 -3.63 9.62
N SER A 167 -6.83 -4.53 10.61
CA SER A 167 -8.05 -5.03 11.26
C SER A 167 -8.86 -3.99 12.04
N LYS A 168 -8.27 -2.82 12.31
CA LYS A 168 -8.91 -1.71 13.03
C LYS A 168 -9.38 -0.61 12.08
N MET A 169 -9.03 -0.68 10.80
CA MET A 169 -9.33 0.37 9.83
C MET A 169 -10.84 0.42 9.55
N PRO A 170 -11.43 1.62 9.41
CA PRO A 170 -12.84 1.74 9.11
C PRO A 170 -13.11 1.29 7.68
N ILE A 171 -14.08 0.39 7.48
CA ILE A 171 -14.44 -0.07 6.14
C ILE A 171 -15.03 1.08 5.33
N LYS A 172 -14.55 1.25 4.09
CA LYS A 172 -15.08 2.24 3.14
C LYS A 172 -15.83 1.58 2.00
N SER A 173 -17.05 2.06 1.77
CA SER A 173 -17.82 1.71 0.58
C SER A 173 -17.16 2.29 -0.67
N LEU A 174 -16.92 1.43 -1.65
CA LEU A 174 -16.50 1.78 -3.01
C LEU A 174 -17.68 2.20 -3.88
N GLN A 175 -18.90 1.87 -3.48
CA GLN A 175 -20.07 2.43 -4.13
C GLN A 175 -20.11 3.92 -3.82
N LEU A 176 -19.76 4.71 -4.83
CA LEU A 176 -19.96 6.15 -4.82
C LEU A 176 -21.41 6.41 -4.38
N THR A 177 -21.58 7.14 -3.28
CA THR A 177 -22.87 7.77 -3.01
C THR A 177 -23.15 8.63 -4.22
N ILE A 178 -24.15 8.24 -5.02
CA ILE A 178 -24.60 9.01 -6.18
C ILE A 178 -24.79 10.44 -5.67
N LYS A 179 -23.95 11.36 -6.15
CA LYS A 179 -24.16 12.79 -5.93
C LYS A 179 -25.31 13.27 -6.78
#